data_AF-A0A917UMY9-F1
#
_entry.id   AF-A0A917UMY9-F1
#
_cell.length_a   1.000
_cell.length_b   1.000
_cell.length_c   1.000
_cell.angle_alpha   90.00
_cell.angle_beta   90.00
_cell.angle_gamma   90.00
#
_symmetry.space_group_name_H-M   'P 1'
#
loop_
_entity.id
_entity.type
_entity.pdbx_description
1 polymer ?
#
loop_
_entity_poly.entity_id
_entity_poly.type
_entity_poly.pdbx_seq_one_letter_code
_entity_poly.pdbx_strand_id
1 'polypeptide(L)'
;MTAPINDREAAAAAVFVSRQAVVVHPDGHRSTAGGVVVVENPSADDIYSRNLAEDFHRRFLEQVQGPVTRLGYAPDQDAVKNPDVTVVDSTNALAQRVCDVLAARRDTVVFWAARGPELIAFLYDFQSLPTCGGQLTVLGGDDITNSLIADARPTTKYSNLTLYHVAHAVPMLDEPNVQAKQFDSLYEKEFGTQDGMFTDGWPALGFDALNVLSRAVNEAYQNSKNNAFDRATISSILHSGIGQVHEGIQGVTGVFSFNGAQNSTRVPLNKPLYVVHDTDTGPVIAMKCGLFAIGRNVTEWGGRAQHPCPRDPT
;
A
#
# COMPACT_ATOMS: atom_id res chain seq x y z
N MET A 1 7.56 11.77 -7.09
CA MET A 1 7.04 10.76 -6.16
C MET A 1 7.89 9.50 -6.33
N THR A 2 8.20 8.74 -5.28
CA THR A 2 9.02 7.51 -5.38
C THR A 2 8.22 6.24 -5.11
N ALA A 3 6.98 6.37 -4.63
CA ALA A 3 6.01 5.31 -4.48
C ALA A 3 5.13 5.14 -5.74
N PRO A 4 4.48 3.98 -5.94
CA PRO A 4 3.31 3.83 -6.79
C PRO A 4 2.19 4.83 -6.45
N ILE A 5 1.29 5.10 -7.40
CA ILE A 5 0.06 5.88 -7.13
C ILE A 5 -1.01 5.02 -6.43
N ASN A 6 -1.91 5.68 -5.69
CA ASN A 6 -3.03 5.04 -5.00
C ASN A 6 -3.87 4.15 -5.93
N ASP A 7 -4.17 4.58 -7.15
CA ASP A 7 -4.92 3.77 -8.13
C ASP A 7 -4.29 2.41 -8.39
N ARG A 8 -2.96 2.33 -8.42
CA ARG A 8 -2.26 1.07 -8.64
C ARG A 8 -2.23 0.19 -7.40
N GLU A 9 -2.08 0.80 -6.24
CA GLU A 9 -2.21 0.12 -4.95
C GLU A 9 -3.60 -0.48 -4.77
N ALA A 10 -4.64 0.30 -5.05
CA ALA A 10 -6.01 -0.14 -5.12
C ALA A 10 -6.23 -1.28 -6.14
N ALA A 11 -5.69 -1.15 -7.35
CA ALA A 11 -5.81 -2.19 -8.38
C ALA A 11 -5.13 -3.51 -7.95
N ALA A 12 -3.96 -3.41 -7.33
CA ALA A 12 -3.25 -4.55 -6.75
C ALA A 12 -4.06 -5.24 -5.67
N ALA A 13 -4.59 -4.47 -4.72
CA ALA A 13 -5.42 -4.98 -3.64
C ALA A 13 -6.70 -5.65 -4.16
N ALA A 14 -7.41 -5.02 -5.09
CA ALA A 14 -8.63 -5.55 -5.69
C ALA A 14 -8.39 -6.85 -6.47
N VAL A 15 -7.33 -6.89 -7.29
CA VAL A 15 -6.93 -8.11 -8.01
C VAL A 15 -6.51 -9.22 -7.04
N PHE A 16 -5.82 -8.89 -5.96
CA PHE A 16 -5.43 -9.87 -4.95
C PHE A 16 -6.64 -10.53 -4.28
N VAL A 17 -7.58 -9.76 -3.73
CA VAL A 17 -8.74 -10.33 -2.99
C VAL A 17 -9.75 -11.05 -3.90
N SER A 18 -9.77 -10.72 -5.19
CA SER A 18 -10.64 -11.37 -6.18
C SER A 18 -10.07 -12.69 -6.73
N ARG A 19 -8.76 -12.91 -6.61
CA ARG A 19 -8.09 -14.11 -7.16
C ARG A 19 -7.57 -15.05 -6.09
N GLN A 20 -7.18 -14.52 -4.93
CA GLN A 20 -6.62 -15.30 -3.84
C GLN A 20 -7.70 -15.67 -2.82
N ALA A 21 -7.63 -16.91 -2.31
CA ALA A 21 -8.52 -17.39 -1.26
C ALA A 21 -8.15 -16.78 0.11
N VAL A 22 -8.49 -15.51 0.30
CA VAL A 22 -8.13 -14.67 1.46
C VAL A 22 -9.14 -14.70 2.60
N VAL A 23 -10.41 -15.04 2.30
CA VAL A 23 -11.44 -15.17 3.33
C VAL A 23 -11.32 -16.55 3.94
N VAL A 24 -11.17 -16.62 5.27
CA VAL A 24 -11.24 -17.86 6.04
C VAL A 24 -12.65 -17.98 6.60
N HIS A 25 -13.24 -19.17 6.49
CA HIS A 25 -14.57 -19.48 7.00
C HIS A 25 -14.51 -20.29 8.29
N PRO A 26 -15.61 -20.38 9.09
CA PRO A 26 -15.58 -21.01 10.40
C PRO A 26 -15.19 -22.49 10.41
N ASP A 27 -15.41 -23.21 9.30
CA ASP A 27 -15.01 -24.60 9.09
C ASP A 27 -13.57 -24.76 8.56
N GLY A 28 -12.84 -23.64 8.41
CA GLY A 28 -11.48 -23.58 7.90
C GLY A 28 -11.36 -23.53 6.38
N HIS A 29 -12.45 -23.60 5.61
CA HIS A 29 -12.36 -23.44 4.16
C HIS A 29 -11.97 -22.00 3.81
N ARG A 30 -11.37 -21.82 2.63
CA ARG A 30 -10.96 -20.50 2.14
C ARG A 30 -11.64 -20.16 0.83
N SER A 31 -12.04 -18.90 0.66
CA SER A 31 -12.61 -18.38 -0.58
C SER A 31 -12.03 -17.03 -0.96
N THR A 32 -12.24 -16.60 -2.21
CA THR A 32 -12.03 -15.21 -2.62
C THR A 32 -13.07 -14.30 -1.96
N ALA A 33 -12.83 -12.99 -2.02
CA ALA A 33 -13.81 -12.01 -1.59
C ALA A 33 -15.02 -11.97 -2.54
N GLY A 34 -16.23 -12.11 -2.01
CA GLY A 34 -17.48 -11.87 -2.72
C GLY A 34 -18.11 -10.52 -2.38
N GLY A 35 -17.64 -9.84 -1.33
CA GLY A 35 -18.02 -8.47 -0.96
C GLY A 35 -16.88 -7.75 -0.23
N VAL A 36 -17.04 -6.44 -0.03
CA VAL A 36 -16.05 -5.65 0.72
C VAL A 36 -16.68 -4.56 1.59
N VAL A 37 -16.08 -4.35 2.76
CA VAL A 37 -16.22 -3.11 3.53
C VAL A 37 -14.97 -2.27 3.32
N VAL A 38 -15.11 -1.07 2.77
CA VAL A 38 -14.02 -0.10 2.59
C VAL A 38 -14.07 0.88 3.75
N VAL A 39 -12.99 0.96 4.52
CA VAL A 39 -12.85 1.90 5.64
C VAL A 39 -11.88 3.01 5.27
N GLU A 40 -12.28 4.26 5.46
CA GLU A 40 -11.48 5.45 5.16
C GLU A 40 -11.51 6.47 6.30
N ASN A 41 -10.49 7.35 6.34
CA ASN A 41 -10.60 8.62 7.06
C ASN A 41 -11.18 9.67 6.07
N PRO A 42 -12.41 10.17 6.30
CA PRO A 42 -13.08 11.08 5.39
C PRO A 42 -12.77 12.56 5.66
N SER A 43 -11.88 12.90 6.61
CA SER A 43 -11.44 14.27 6.91
C SER A 43 -10.94 14.95 5.64
N ALA A 44 -11.22 16.25 5.45
CA ALA A 44 -10.78 17.02 4.28
C ALA A 44 -9.25 17.04 4.08
N ASP A 45 -8.49 16.95 5.17
CA ASP A 45 -7.03 16.99 5.15
C ASP A 45 -6.41 15.62 4.84
N ASP A 46 -7.16 14.52 4.97
CA ASP A 46 -6.70 13.19 4.61
C ASP A 46 -7.03 12.80 3.16
N ILE A 47 -6.38 13.49 2.22
CA ILE A 47 -6.55 13.23 0.78
C ILE A 47 -6.09 11.80 0.42
N TYR A 48 -5.11 11.27 1.14
CA TYR A 48 -4.56 9.93 0.86
C TYR A 48 -5.61 8.84 1.09
N SER A 49 -6.20 8.78 2.29
CA SER A 49 -7.17 7.75 2.64
C SER A 49 -8.41 7.79 1.73
N ARG A 50 -8.92 8.99 1.44
CA ARG A 50 -10.08 9.16 0.56
C ARG A 50 -9.81 8.69 -0.87
N ASN A 51 -8.66 9.09 -1.45
CA ASN A 51 -8.30 8.70 -2.80
C ASN A 51 -8.09 7.18 -2.89
N LEU A 52 -7.41 6.59 -1.90
CA LEU A 52 -7.18 5.14 -1.89
C LEU A 52 -8.48 4.35 -1.76
N ALA A 53 -9.40 4.80 -0.89
CA ALA A 53 -10.71 4.18 -0.72
C ALA A 53 -11.56 4.25 -2.00
N GLU A 54 -11.60 5.41 -2.65
CA GLU A 54 -12.31 5.61 -3.91
C GLU A 54 -11.72 4.76 -5.04
N ASP A 55 -10.40 4.77 -5.19
CA ASP A 55 -9.73 3.96 -6.19
C ASP A 55 -9.97 2.47 -5.94
N PHE A 56 -9.87 2.00 -4.70
CA PHE A 56 -10.14 0.59 -4.38
C PHE A 56 -11.59 0.22 -4.66
N HIS A 57 -12.55 1.06 -4.27
CA HIS A 57 -13.97 0.84 -4.57
C HIS A 57 -14.19 0.61 -6.07
N ARG A 58 -13.69 1.52 -6.91
CA ARG A 58 -13.77 1.40 -8.37
C ARG A 58 -13.09 0.12 -8.87
N ARG A 59 -11.85 -0.13 -8.45
CA ARG A 59 -11.07 -1.30 -8.89
C ARG A 59 -11.67 -2.63 -8.43
N PHE A 60 -12.28 -2.68 -7.24
CA PHE A 60 -12.97 -3.87 -6.76
C PHE A 60 -14.18 -4.19 -7.63
N LEU A 61 -15.00 -3.20 -7.99
CA LEU A 61 -16.15 -3.40 -8.87
C LEU A 61 -15.76 -3.84 -10.30
N GLU A 62 -14.56 -3.48 -10.77
CA GLU A 62 -14.00 -4.00 -12.03
C GLU A 62 -13.66 -5.49 -11.95
N GLN A 63 -13.36 -6.03 -10.76
CA GLN A 63 -12.97 -7.43 -10.55
C GLN A 63 -14.10 -8.33 -10.04
N VAL A 64 -14.99 -7.79 -9.20
CA VAL A 64 -16.01 -8.53 -8.45
C VAL A 64 -17.34 -7.78 -8.54
N GLN A 65 -18.38 -8.44 -9.04
CA GLN A 65 -19.75 -7.91 -9.05
C GLN A 65 -20.43 -8.12 -7.69
N GLY A 66 -19.75 -7.68 -6.63
CA GLY A 66 -20.14 -7.86 -5.23
C GLY A 66 -20.65 -6.57 -4.59
N PRO A 67 -21.30 -6.67 -3.42
CA PRO A 67 -21.63 -5.51 -2.60
C PRO A 67 -20.36 -4.78 -2.14
N VAL A 68 -20.47 -3.47 -2.04
CA VAL A 68 -19.47 -2.60 -1.41
C VAL A 68 -20.17 -1.77 -0.34
N THR A 69 -19.65 -1.80 0.88
CA THR A 69 -20.07 -0.89 1.96
C THR A 69 -18.92 0.06 2.25
N ARG A 70 -19.14 1.37 2.24
CA ARG A 70 -18.11 2.35 2.60
C ARG A 70 -18.40 2.97 3.96
N LEU A 71 -17.41 2.93 4.83
CA LEU A 71 -17.47 3.46 6.19
C LEU A 71 -16.37 4.50 6.38
N GLY A 72 -16.71 5.63 6.97
CA GLY A 72 -15.76 6.68 7.33
C GLY A 72 -15.57 6.73 8.84
N TYR A 73 -14.34 6.80 9.32
CA TYR A 73 -14.05 7.08 10.74
C TYR A 73 -13.55 8.52 10.88
N ALA A 74 -14.34 9.37 11.54
CA ALA A 74 -14.01 10.78 11.77
C ALA A 74 -14.39 11.19 13.20
N PRO A 75 -13.49 10.98 14.18
CA PRO A 75 -13.78 11.29 15.59
C PRO A 75 -14.02 12.78 15.83
N ASP A 76 -13.37 13.65 15.05
CA ASP A 76 -13.49 15.11 15.18
C ASP A 76 -14.62 15.72 14.32
N GLN A 77 -15.43 14.89 13.67
CA GLN A 77 -16.57 15.29 12.83
C GLN A 77 -16.21 16.23 11.65
N ASP A 78 -14.97 16.18 11.18
CA ASP A 78 -14.43 16.99 10.07
C ASP A 78 -14.59 16.33 8.70
N ALA A 79 -15.49 15.34 8.61
CA ALA A 79 -15.72 14.55 7.40
C ALA A 79 -16.24 15.39 6.22
N VAL A 80 -15.64 15.19 5.05
CA VAL A 80 -16.19 15.67 3.78
C VAL A 80 -17.51 14.94 3.51
N LYS A 81 -18.55 15.69 3.16
CA LYS A 81 -19.86 15.10 2.83
C LYS A 81 -19.76 14.22 1.59
N ASN A 82 -19.97 12.92 1.77
CA ASN A 82 -20.12 11.95 0.70
C ASN A 82 -21.34 11.06 1.01
N PRO A 83 -22.40 11.07 0.18
CA PRO A 83 -23.61 10.28 0.44
C PRO A 83 -23.37 8.77 0.41
N ASP A 84 -22.30 8.31 -0.23
CA ASP A 84 -21.97 6.89 -0.36
C ASP A 84 -21.19 6.36 0.84
N VAL A 85 -20.78 7.24 1.77
CA VAL A 85 -19.95 6.90 2.93
C VAL A 85 -20.74 7.09 4.21
N THR A 86 -20.93 6.01 4.97
CA THR A 86 -21.52 6.11 6.31
C THR A 86 -20.43 6.47 7.31
N VAL A 87 -20.48 7.69 7.84
CA VAL A 87 -19.49 8.18 8.80
C VAL A 87 -19.89 7.84 10.24
N VAL A 88 -18.92 7.39 11.04
CA VAL A 88 -19.04 7.15 12.48
C VAL A 88 -17.94 7.90 13.23
N ASP A 89 -18.21 8.21 14.49
CA ASP A 89 -17.36 9.05 15.36
C ASP A 89 -16.53 8.25 16.39
N SER A 90 -16.68 6.91 16.41
CA SER A 90 -15.96 6.04 17.34
C SER A 90 -15.57 4.71 16.70
N THR A 91 -14.44 4.16 17.14
CA THR A 91 -13.95 2.84 16.72
C THR A 91 -14.91 1.71 17.11
N ASN A 92 -15.63 1.86 18.23
CA ASN A 92 -16.66 0.90 18.62
C ASN A 92 -17.85 0.89 17.66
N ALA A 93 -18.34 2.07 17.26
CA ALA A 93 -19.40 2.17 16.25
C ALA A 93 -18.92 1.62 14.89
N LEU A 94 -17.67 1.88 14.51
CA LEU A 94 -17.07 1.31 13.30
C LEU A 94 -17.02 -0.22 13.38
N ALA A 95 -16.52 -0.78 14.48
CA ALA A 95 -16.46 -2.21 14.74
C ALA A 95 -17.85 -2.86 14.65
N GLN A 96 -18.88 -2.25 15.23
CA GLN A 96 -20.25 -2.74 15.16
C GLN A 96 -20.76 -2.75 13.71
N ARG A 97 -20.53 -1.68 12.94
CA ARG A 97 -20.96 -1.60 11.53
C ARG A 97 -20.27 -2.63 10.65
N VAL A 98 -18.96 -2.79 10.80
CA VAL A 98 -18.22 -3.85 10.10
C VAL A 98 -18.80 -5.21 10.49
N CYS A 99 -19.04 -5.42 11.78
CA CYS A 99 -19.59 -6.67 12.28
C CYS A 99 -20.96 -7.00 11.68
N ASP A 100 -21.87 -6.02 11.61
CA ASP A 100 -23.20 -6.20 11.01
C ASP A 100 -23.10 -6.66 9.54
N VAL A 101 -22.16 -6.10 8.77
CA VAL A 101 -21.95 -6.50 7.36
C VAL A 101 -21.38 -7.91 7.27
N LEU A 102 -20.36 -8.24 8.08
CA LEU A 102 -19.75 -9.57 8.09
C LEU A 102 -20.73 -10.66 8.54
N ALA A 103 -21.62 -10.34 9.48
CA ALA A 103 -22.68 -11.25 9.92
C ALA A 103 -23.69 -11.54 8.81
N ALA A 104 -24.03 -10.54 7.98
CA ALA A 104 -24.93 -10.69 6.85
C ALA A 104 -24.28 -11.41 5.65
N ARG A 105 -22.97 -11.25 5.46
CA ARG A 105 -22.24 -11.83 4.32
C ARG A 105 -20.81 -12.22 4.72
N ARG A 106 -20.58 -13.54 4.85
CA ARG A 106 -19.35 -14.14 5.39
C ARG A 106 -18.15 -14.11 4.43
N ASP A 107 -18.36 -13.99 3.14
CA ASP A 107 -17.32 -13.84 2.10
C ASP A 107 -16.87 -12.38 1.90
N THR A 108 -17.05 -11.54 2.93
CA THR A 108 -16.69 -10.11 2.90
C THR A 108 -15.30 -9.89 3.51
N VAL A 109 -14.45 -9.14 2.81
CA VAL A 109 -13.18 -8.63 3.35
C VAL A 109 -13.33 -7.19 3.82
N VAL A 110 -12.45 -6.75 4.71
CA VAL A 110 -12.30 -5.32 5.04
C VAL A 110 -11.10 -4.77 4.31
N PHE A 111 -11.31 -3.76 3.46
CA PHE A 111 -10.22 -2.96 2.89
C PHE A 111 -9.99 -1.73 3.77
N TRP A 112 -8.78 -1.60 4.32
CA TRP A 112 -8.42 -0.54 5.25
C TRP A 112 -7.58 0.54 4.56
N ALA A 113 -8.25 1.62 4.13
CA ALA A 113 -7.59 2.80 3.56
C ALA A 113 -7.34 3.90 4.59
N ALA A 114 -7.91 3.79 5.79
CA ALA A 114 -7.67 4.68 6.93
C ALA A 114 -6.28 4.47 7.54
N ARG A 115 -5.96 5.18 8.63
CA ARG A 115 -4.59 5.18 9.17
C ARG A 115 -4.25 3.92 9.94
N GLY A 116 -2.97 3.55 9.95
CA GLY A 116 -2.47 2.37 10.65
C GLY A 116 -2.82 2.32 12.15
N PRO A 117 -2.58 3.39 12.94
CA PRO A 117 -2.94 3.41 14.36
C PRO A 117 -4.43 3.21 14.63
N GLU A 118 -5.29 3.70 13.73
CA GLU A 118 -6.75 3.56 13.84
C GLU A 118 -7.19 2.10 13.65
N LEU A 119 -6.47 1.32 12.83
CA LEU A 119 -6.73 -0.12 12.68
C LEU A 119 -6.52 -0.84 14.01
N ILE A 120 -5.45 -0.53 14.73
CA ILE A 120 -5.15 -1.22 15.99
C ILE A 120 -6.25 -0.96 17.03
N ALA A 121 -6.74 0.29 17.10
CA ALA A 121 -7.87 0.66 17.95
C ALA A 121 -9.17 -0.05 17.50
N PHE A 122 -9.45 -0.07 16.20
CA PHE A 122 -10.58 -0.81 15.64
C PHE A 122 -10.53 -2.31 15.98
N LEU A 123 -9.38 -2.97 15.82
CA LEU A 123 -9.22 -4.39 16.12
C LEU A 123 -9.47 -4.69 17.59
N TYR A 124 -9.04 -3.79 18.49
CA TYR A 124 -9.31 -3.88 19.93
C TYR A 124 -10.81 -3.85 20.25
N ASP A 125 -11.57 -2.99 19.58
CA ASP A 125 -13.03 -2.93 19.77
C ASP A 125 -13.74 -4.10 19.08
N PHE A 126 -13.29 -4.50 17.88
CA PHE A 126 -13.90 -5.57 17.10
C PHE A 126 -13.84 -6.93 17.80
N GLN A 127 -12.73 -7.28 18.44
CA GLN A 127 -12.61 -8.53 19.20
C GLN A 127 -13.61 -8.65 20.37
N SER A 128 -14.12 -7.51 20.86
CA SER A 128 -15.05 -7.48 22.00
C SER A 128 -16.49 -7.84 21.60
N LEU A 129 -16.78 -7.92 20.28
CA LEU A 129 -18.11 -8.16 19.73
C LEU A 129 -18.39 -9.68 19.64
N PRO A 130 -19.25 -10.26 20.52
CA PRO A 130 -19.44 -11.70 20.60
C PRO A 130 -20.11 -12.29 19.34
N THR A 131 -20.95 -11.50 18.67
CA THR A 131 -21.78 -11.93 17.53
C THR A 131 -21.00 -12.13 16.24
N CYS A 132 -19.81 -11.53 16.13
CA CYS A 132 -19.03 -11.64 14.90
C CYS A 132 -18.13 -12.85 14.80
N GLY A 133 -18.03 -13.67 15.85
CA GLY A 133 -17.41 -14.99 15.76
C GLY A 133 -15.94 -14.98 15.33
N GLY A 134 -15.29 -13.83 15.45
CA GLY A 134 -13.85 -13.66 15.40
C GLY A 134 -13.20 -13.57 14.02
N GLN A 135 -13.71 -14.25 12.99
CA GLN A 135 -12.99 -14.28 11.70
C GLN A 135 -13.10 -12.96 10.96
N LEU A 136 -11.96 -12.32 10.78
CA LEU A 136 -11.82 -11.03 10.13
C LEU A 136 -10.65 -11.12 9.16
N THR A 137 -10.91 -10.89 7.87
CA THR A 137 -9.84 -10.67 6.88
C THR A 137 -9.74 -9.18 6.61
N VAL A 138 -8.57 -8.59 6.91
CA VAL A 138 -8.25 -7.21 6.57
C VAL A 138 -7.18 -7.19 5.49
N LEU A 139 -7.36 -6.34 4.48
CA LEU A 139 -6.30 -5.91 3.55
C LEU A 139 -6.17 -4.40 3.66
N GLY A 140 -5.05 -3.88 4.16
CA GLY A 140 -4.83 -2.43 4.16
C GLY A 140 -3.91 -1.93 3.08
N GLY A 141 -3.87 -0.61 2.97
CA GLY A 141 -2.86 0.10 2.20
C GLY A 141 -1.48 0.11 2.85
N ASP A 142 -0.55 0.83 2.22
CA ASP A 142 0.86 0.98 2.65
C ASP A 142 1.03 1.70 4.00
N ASP A 143 -0.01 2.38 4.50
CA ASP A 143 -0.01 2.98 5.85
C ASP A 143 -0.07 1.92 6.98
N ILE A 144 -0.47 0.67 6.67
CA ILE A 144 -0.22 -0.46 7.56
C ILE A 144 1.20 -0.96 7.31
N THR A 145 2.15 -0.41 8.04
CA THR A 145 3.56 -0.71 7.82
C THR A 145 4.05 -1.97 8.54
N ASN A 146 5.17 -2.53 8.08
CA ASN A 146 5.83 -3.63 8.78
C ASN A 146 6.25 -3.26 10.21
N SER A 147 6.70 -2.02 10.44
CA SER A 147 7.07 -1.55 11.79
C SER A 147 5.87 -1.54 12.73
N LEU A 148 4.73 -0.99 12.28
CA LEU A 148 3.49 -0.98 13.03
C LEU A 148 3.04 -2.40 13.39
N ILE A 149 3.11 -3.32 12.43
CA ILE A 149 2.73 -4.72 12.63
C ILE A 149 3.69 -5.41 13.61
N ALA A 150 5.00 -5.20 13.47
CA ALA A 150 6.00 -5.80 14.36
C ALA A 150 5.83 -5.36 15.82
N ASP A 151 5.49 -4.09 16.03
CA ASP A 151 5.25 -3.51 17.35
C ASP A 151 3.90 -3.95 17.94
N ALA A 152 2.83 -3.86 17.14
CA ALA A 152 1.48 -4.14 17.62
C ALA A 152 1.16 -5.64 17.69
N ARG A 153 1.82 -6.48 16.88
CA ARG A 153 1.61 -7.92 16.73
C ARG A 153 0.13 -8.32 16.62
N PRO A 154 -0.63 -7.71 15.71
CA PRO A 154 -2.09 -7.87 15.65
C PRO A 154 -2.50 -9.32 15.42
N THR A 155 -1.84 -10.06 14.54
CA THR A 155 -2.16 -11.48 14.25
C THR A 155 -1.87 -12.42 15.42
N THR A 156 -0.92 -12.08 16.30
CA THR A 156 -0.69 -12.83 17.55
C THR A 156 -1.75 -12.51 18.61
N LYS A 157 -2.16 -11.24 18.71
CA LYS A 157 -3.16 -10.79 19.70
C LYS A 157 -4.58 -11.22 19.31
N TYR A 158 -4.86 -11.30 18.02
CA TYR A 158 -6.17 -11.57 17.47
C TYR A 158 -6.12 -12.84 16.62
N SER A 159 -6.26 -14.01 17.24
CA SER A 159 -6.05 -15.32 16.60
C SER A 159 -6.97 -15.63 15.40
N ASN A 160 -8.04 -14.86 15.24
CA ASN A 160 -9.00 -15.01 14.15
C ASN A 160 -8.83 -13.92 13.06
N LEU A 161 -7.79 -13.08 13.18
CA LEU A 161 -7.44 -12.08 12.18
C LEU A 161 -6.56 -12.72 11.09
N THR A 162 -6.97 -12.57 9.84
CA THR A 162 -6.09 -12.71 8.68
C THR A 162 -5.75 -11.30 8.20
N LEU A 163 -4.48 -10.90 8.29
CA LEU A 163 -4.04 -9.56 7.94
C LEU A 163 -3.15 -9.57 6.71
N TYR A 164 -3.55 -8.81 5.71
CA TYR A 164 -2.74 -8.45 4.57
C TYR A 164 -2.53 -6.93 4.53
N HIS A 165 -1.44 -6.48 3.93
CA HIS A 165 -1.26 -5.08 3.59
C HIS A 165 -0.49 -4.93 2.28
N VAL A 166 -0.73 -3.85 1.56
CA VAL A 166 0.13 -3.45 0.45
C VAL A 166 1.41 -2.86 1.01
N ALA A 167 2.55 -3.14 0.38
CA ALA A 167 3.81 -2.49 0.69
C ALA A 167 4.52 -2.06 -0.60
N HIS A 168 5.17 -0.90 -0.59
CA HIS A 168 5.94 -0.42 -1.75
C HIS A 168 7.40 -0.87 -1.73
N ALA A 169 7.89 -1.29 -0.56
CA ALA A 169 9.18 -1.94 -0.36
C ALA A 169 9.11 -2.85 0.86
N VAL A 170 9.83 -3.97 0.83
CA VAL A 170 9.88 -4.94 1.95
C VAL A 170 11.32 -5.34 2.24
N PRO A 171 12.14 -4.47 2.85
CA PRO A 171 13.50 -4.80 3.23
C PRO A 171 13.55 -6.10 4.03
N MET A 172 14.62 -6.88 3.85
CA MET A 172 14.86 -8.19 4.48
C MET A 172 13.88 -9.32 4.11
N LEU A 173 12.73 -9.02 3.50
CA LEU A 173 11.74 -10.03 3.12
C LEU A 173 11.88 -10.51 1.67
N ASP A 174 12.31 -9.62 0.77
CA ASP A 174 12.57 -9.93 -0.64
C ASP A 174 14.07 -9.87 -0.97
N GLU A 175 14.47 -10.48 -2.08
CA GLU A 175 15.87 -10.48 -2.52
C GLU A 175 16.33 -9.05 -2.90
N PRO A 176 17.30 -8.47 -2.16
CA PRO A 176 17.70 -7.09 -2.38
C PRO A 176 18.57 -6.93 -3.62
N ASN A 177 18.32 -5.86 -4.40
CA ASN A 177 19.24 -5.40 -5.44
C ASN A 177 20.53 -4.80 -4.83
N VAL A 178 21.50 -4.43 -5.66
CA VAL A 178 22.80 -3.93 -5.19
C VAL A 178 22.66 -2.65 -4.34
N GLN A 179 21.79 -1.74 -4.76
CA GLN A 179 21.52 -0.48 -4.07
C GLN A 179 20.79 -0.73 -2.74
N ALA A 180 19.87 -1.69 -2.70
CA ALA A 180 19.23 -2.12 -1.47
C ALA A 180 20.23 -2.67 -0.46
N LYS A 181 21.14 -3.57 -0.86
CA LYS A 181 22.20 -4.07 0.03
C LYS A 181 23.07 -2.95 0.62
N GLN A 182 23.39 -1.94 -0.19
CA GLN A 182 24.14 -0.78 0.26
C GLN A 182 23.35 0.07 1.26
N PHE A 183 22.07 0.32 0.96
CA PHE A 183 21.17 1.03 1.86
C PHE A 183 21.03 0.28 3.20
N ASP A 184 20.76 -1.02 3.17
CA ASP A 184 20.61 -1.84 4.38
C ASP A 184 21.87 -1.77 5.26
N SER A 185 23.05 -1.85 4.64
CA SER A 185 24.34 -1.73 5.35
C SER A 185 24.56 -0.34 5.96
N LEU A 186 24.14 0.72 5.26
CA LEU A 186 24.24 2.10 5.76
C LEU A 186 23.25 2.34 6.90
N TYR A 187 22.02 1.85 6.76
CA TYR A 187 20.99 1.99 7.78
C TYR A 187 21.36 1.21 9.04
N GLU A 188 21.78 -0.04 8.91
CA GLU A 188 22.26 -0.86 10.03
C GLU A 188 23.41 -0.17 10.77
N LYS A 189 24.35 0.44 10.04
CA LYS A 189 25.48 1.14 10.66
C LYS A 189 25.04 2.36 11.47
N GLU A 190 24.05 3.11 11.00
CA GLU A 190 23.61 4.36 11.62
C GLU A 190 22.60 4.14 12.76
N PHE A 191 21.64 3.24 12.55
CA PHE A 191 20.49 3.05 13.44
C PHE A 191 20.45 1.67 14.13
N GLY A 192 21.22 0.69 13.62
CA GLY A 192 21.22 -0.68 14.12
C GLY A 192 20.07 -1.55 13.58
N THR A 193 20.19 -2.87 13.71
CA THR A 193 19.16 -3.84 13.27
C THR A 193 17.98 -3.98 14.23
N GLN A 194 18.07 -3.40 15.42
CA GLN A 194 17.00 -3.41 16.43
C GLN A 194 16.02 -2.24 16.27
N ASP A 195 16.33 -1.31 15.36
CA ASP A 195 15.43 -0.23 15.02
C ASP A 195 14.18 -0.80 14.32
N GLY A 196 12.99 -0.43 14.82
CA GLY A 196 11.72 -0.97 14.32
C GLY A 196 11.45 -0.65 12.85
N MET A 197 12.12 0.36 12.29
CA MET A 197 11.98 0.76 10.89
C MET A 197 12.97 0.02 9.98
N PHE A 198 13.86 -0.83 10.51
CA PHE A 198 14.84 -1.57 9.71
C PHE A 198 14.19 -2.52 8.67
N THR A 199 13.00 -3.04 8.98
CA THR A 199 12.20 -3.90 8.09
C THR A 199 11.08 -3.14 7.37
N ASP A 200 11.02 -1.82 7.56
CA ASP A 200 10.01 -0.95 6.99
C ASP A 200 10.45 -0.40 5.63
N GLY A 201 9.52 -0.31 4.68
CA GLY A 201 9.80 0.22 3.35
C GLY A 201 10.01 1.74 3.32
N TRP A 202 9.48 2.47 4.31
CA TRP A 202 9.45 3.94 4.30
C TRP A 202 10.83 4.60 4.34
N PRO A 203 11.79 4.16 5.17
CA PRO A 203 13.15 4.70 5.11
C PRO A 203 13.80 4.55 3.74
N ALA A 204 13.60 3.39 3.08
CA ALA A 204 14.13 3.13 1.74
C ALA A 204 13.48 4.04 0.68
N LEU A 205 12.16 4.27 0.77
CA LEU A 205 11.44 5.22 -0.09
C LEU A 205 11.94 6.66 0.09
N GLY A 206 12.20 7.07 1.33
CA GLY A 206 12.75 8.38 1.66
C GLY A 206 14.17 8.57 1.13
N PHE A 207 15.02 7.56 1.30
CA PHE A 207 16.37 7.54 0.73
C PHE A 207 16.35 7.70 -0.79
N ASP A 208 15.48 6.95 -1.45
CA ASP A 208 15.30 7.06 -2.89
C ASP A 208 14.78 8.44 -3.33
N ALA A 209 13.86 9.05 -2.56
CA ALA A 209 13.36 10.39 -2.87
C ALA A 209 14.47 11.44 -2.84
N LEU A 210 15.37 11.36 -1.85
CA LEU A 210 16.54 12.23 -1.77
C LEU A 210 17.55 11.96 -2.88
N ASN A 211 17.75 10.69 -3.27
CA ASN A 211 18.63 10.32 -4.39
C ASN A 211 18.09 10.88 -5.72
N VAL A 212 16.79 10.73 -5.97
CA VAL A 212 16.09 11.34 -7.11
C VAL A 212 16.26 12.86 -7.07
N LEU A 213 15.97 13.53 -5.95
CA LEU A 213 16.13 14.98 -5.85
C LEU A 213 17.58 15.44 -6.11
N SER A 214 18.57 14.77 -5.51
CA SER A 214 19.99 15.07 -5.70
C SER A 214 20.42 14.98 -7.16
N ARG A 215 19.93 13.95 -7.88
CA ARG A 215 20.18 13.82 -9.32
C ARG A 215 19.55 14.95 -10.13
N ALA A 216 18.31 15.35 -9.81
CA ALA A 216 17.67 16.48 -10.48
C ALA A 216 18.41 17.79 -10.24
N VAL A 217 18.88 18.03 -9.01
CA VAL A 217 19.69 19.20 -8.64
C VAL A 217 20.98 19.23 -9.45
N ASN A 218 21.70 18.11 -9.52
CA ASN A 218 22.94 18.00 -10.28
C ASN A 218 22.70 18.22 -11.78
N GLU A 219 21.68 17.57 -12.35
CA GLU A 219 21.36 17.72 -13.78
C GLU A 219 20.93 19.16 -14.12
N ALA A 220 20.08 19.78 -13.30
CA ALA A 220 19.68 21.17 -13.47
C ALA A 220 20.89 22.13 -13.39
N TYR A 221 21.83 21.90 -12.46
CA TYR A 221 23.05 22.68 -12.35
C TYR A 221 23.98 22.52 -13.56
N GLN A 222 24.15 21.29 -14.07
CA GLN A 222 24.95 21.07 -15.28
C GLN A 222 24.30 21.69 -16.52
N ASN A 223 22.97 21.67 -16.60
CA ASN A 223 22.21 22.24 -17.71
C ASN A 223 22.13 23.77 -17.65
N SER A 224 22.17 24.37 -16.46
CA SER A 224 22.07 25.83 -16.31
C SER A 224 23.26 26.54 -16.93
N LYS A 225 24.48 25.96 -16.87
CA LYS A 225 25.72 26.62 -17.34
C LYS A 225 25.85 28.03 -16.73
N ASN A 226 25.67 29.09 -17.54
CA ASN A 226 25.68 30.50 -17.12
C ASN A 226 24.27 31.09 -16.90
N ASN A 227 23.22 30.30 -17.06
CA ASN A 227 21.83 30.70 -16.82
C ASN A 227 21.45 30.52 -15.34
N ALA A 228 20.28 31.02 -14.97
CA ALA A 228 19.72 30.84 -13.64
C ALA A 228 19.60 29.35 -13.28
N PHE A 229 20.05 29.03 -12.07
CA PHE A 229 19.87 27.74 -11.42
C PHE A 229 18.96 27.96 -10.21
N ASP A 230 17.72 27.49 -10.32
CA ASP A 230 16.68 27.73 -9.32
C ASP A 230 15.69 26.56 -9.20
N ARG A 231 14.68 26.73 -8.34
CA ARG A 231 13.62 25.75 -8.13
C ARG A 231 12.89 25.39 -9.42
N ALA A 232 12.67 26.34 -10.33
CA ALA A 232 11.97 26.08 -11.58
C ALA A 232 12.77 25.14 -12.48
N THR A 233 14.10 25.33 -12.56
CA THR A 233 14.98 24.43 -13.32
C THR A 233 15.00 23.01 -12.74
N ILE A 234 15.09 22.86 -11.42
CA ILE A 234 15.03 21.54 -10.75
C ILE A 234 13.67 20.88 -10.98
N SER A 235 12.60 21.67 -10.83
CA SER A 235 11.24 21.18 -11.05
C SER A 235 11.06 20.70 -12.49
N SER A 236 11.58 21.43 -13.48
CA SER A 236 11.54 21.01 -14.89
C SER A 236 12.20 19.65 -15.09
N ILE A 237 13.38 19.40 -14.52
CA ILE A 237 14.06 18.09 -14.61
C ILE A 237 13.22 16.99 -13.97
N LEU A 238 12.67 17.23 -12.78
CA LEU A 238 11.79 16.25 -12.11
C LEU A 238 10.53 15.94 -12.92
N HIS A 239 9.98 16.93 -13.63
CA HIS A 239 8.80 16.76 -14.48
C HIS A 239 9.10 16.01 -15.77
N SER A 240 10.24 16.29 -16.40
CA SER A 240 10.67 15.58 -17.61
C SER A 240 11.08 14.14 -17.34
N GLY A 241 11.20 13.74 -16.06
CA GLY A 241 11.73 12.47 -15.64
C GLY A 241 13.25 12.53 -15.55
N ILE A 242 13.80 12.10 -14.42
CA ILE A 242 15.25 12.10 -14.23
C ILE A 242 15.85 10.96 -15.04
N GLY A 243 16.93 11.29 -15.76
CA GLY A 243 17.81 10.31 -16.35
C GLY A 243 17.27 9.65 -17.61
N GLN A 244 16.59 10.43 -18.48
CA GLN A 244 16.17 10.30 -19.92
C GLN A 244 16.38 9.00 -20.73
N VAL A 245 16.77 7.90 -20.10
CA VAL A 245 17.16 6.64 -20.69
C VAL A 245 15.96 5.72 -20.54
N HIS A 246 15.60 5.06 -21.62
CA HIS A 246 14.50 4.08 -21.70
C HIS A 246 14.56 2.95 -20.65
N GLU A 247 15.66 2.85 -19.90
CA GLU A 247 15.92 1.82 -18.89
C GLU A 247 15.58 2.26 -17.44
N GLY A 248 15.43 3.57 -17.18
CA GLY A 248 15.16 4.13 -15.85
C GLY A 248 16.39 4.21 -14.92
N ILE A 249 16.19 4.68 -13.69
CA ILE A 249 17.24 4.79 -12.66
C ILE A 249 17.04 3.70 -11.61
N GLN A 250 18.06 2.91 -11.34
CA GLN A 250 18.04 1.93 -10.26
C GLN A 250 18.03 2.63 -8.88
N GLY A 251 16.96 2.42 -8.12
CA GLY A 251 16.83 2.78 -6.71
C GLY A 251 17.00 1.60 -5.77
N VAL A 252 16.94 1.89 -4.47
CA VAL A 252 16.86 0.93 -3.37
C VAL A 252 15.56 0.13 -3.51
N THR A 253 14.43 0.82 -3.68
CA THR A 253 13.08 0.27 -3.77
C THR A 253 12.69 -0.15 -5.20
N GLY A 254 13.67 -0.38 -6.08
CA GLY A 254 13.46 -0.74 -7.49
C GLY A 254 13.65 0.42 -8.47
N VAL A 255 13.21 0.21 -9.72
CA VAL A 255 13.55 1.12 -10.83
C VAL A 255 12.60 2.31 -10.89
N PHE A 256 13.19 3.50 -11.03
CA PHE A 256 12.50 4.73 -11.38
C PHE A 256 12.48 4.90 -12.90
N SER A 257 11.40 4.45 -13.54
CA SER A 257 11.19 4.66 -14.97
C SER A 257 10.09 5.70 -15.16
N PHE A 258 10.37 6.80 -15.86
CA PHE A 258 9.40 7.87 -16.10
C PHE A 258 9.03 7.91 -17.58
N ASN A 259 7.75 8.08 -17.91
CA ASN A 259 7.34 8.31 -19.30
C ASN A 259 7.49 9.79 -19.65
N GLY A 260 8.70 10.21 -20.01
CA GLY A 260 9.03 11.61 -20.34
C GLY A 260 8.33 12.18 -21.58
N ALA A 261 7.50 11.40 -22.29
CA ALA A 261 6.96 11.77 -23.60
C ALA A 261 5.51 12.28 -23.62
N GLN A 262 4.72 12.13 -22.55
CA GLN A 262 3.30 12.54 -22.57
C GLN A 262 2.80 13.07 -21.22
N ASN A 263 2.89 14.38 -21.01
CA ASN A 263 1.92 15.24 -20.33
C ASN A 263 1.21 14.86 -19.01
N SER A 264 1.57 13.87 -18.18
CA SER A 264 0.85 13.76 -16.89
C SER A 264 1.49 13.06 -15.67
N THR A 265 2.44 12.14 -15.79
CA THR A 265 2.82 11.34 -14.60
C THR A 265 4.16 11.75 -13.98
N ARG A 266 4.10 12.53 -12.89
CA ARG A 266 5.23 12.83 -11.97
C ARG A 266 5.63 11.63 -11.10
N VAL A 267 5.27 10.43 -11.54
CA VAL A 267 5.30 9.18 -10.75
C VAL A 267 5.97 8.10 -11.60
N PRO A 268 6.88 7.30 -11.03
CA PRO A 268 7.59 6.30 -11.79
C PRO A 268 6.64 5.13 -12.12
N LEU A 269 6.72 4.69 -13.37
CA LEU A 269 6.00 3.57 -13.91
C LEU A 269 6.55 2.25 -13.37
N ASN A 270 5.63 1.31 -13.27
CA ASN A 270 5.86 -0.07 -12.92
C ASN A 270 6.69 -0.26 -11.64
N LYS A 271 6.64 0.69 -10.68
CA LYS A 271 7.34 0.55 -9.39
C LYS A 271 6.94 -0.73 -8.67
N PRO A 272 7.88 -1.36 -7.94
CA PRO A 272 7.59 -2.48 -7.05
C PRO A 272 6.37 -2.25 -6.18
N LEU A 273 5.56 -3.30 -6.09
CA LEU A 273 4.42 -3.37 -5.21
C LEU A 273 4.29 -4.80 -4.70
N TYR A 274 4.02 -4.93 -3.42
CA TYR A 274 3.83 -6.19 -2.73
C TYR A 274 2.45 -6.22 -2.07
N VAL A 275 1.88 -7.42 -1.93
CA VAL A 275 0.91 -7.69 -0.85
C VAL A 275 1.60 -8.63 0.12
N VAL A 276 1.67 -8.22 1.38
CA VAL A 276 2.31 -8.96 2.46
C VAL A 276 1.21 -9.56 3.33
N HIS A 277 1.34 -10.85 3.64
CA HIS A 277 0.53 -11.56 4.61
C HIS A 277 1.27 -11.56 5.94
N ASP A 278 0.67 -10.95 6.96
CA ASP A 278 1.18 -11.06 8.32
C ASP A 278 0.75 -12.41 8.90
N THR A 279 1.72 -13.17 9.41
CA THR A 279 1.47 -14.48 10.02
C THR A 279 2.03 -14.54 11.42
N ASP A 280 1.62 -15.53 12.19
CA ASP A 280 2.16 -15.82 13.52
C ASP A 280 3.68 -16.07 13.52
N THR A 281 4.23 -16.51 12.38
CA THR A 281 5.67 -16.72 12.18
C THR A 281 6.41 -15.54 11.53
N GLY A 282 5.71 -14.45 11.22
CA GLY A 282 6.25 -13.26 10.57
C GLY A 282 5.64 -12.97 9.19
N PRO A 283 6.04 -11.85 8.56
CA PRO A 283 5.48 -11.42 7.28
C PRO A 283 5.92 -12.34 6.14
N VAL A 284 5.03 -12.60 5.19
CA VAL A 284 5.28 -13.40 3.99
C VAL A 284 4.75 -12.67 2.75
N ILE A 285 5.51 -12.65 1.65
CA ILE A 285 5.06 -12.05 0.39
C ILE A 285 3.97 -12.93 -0.23
N ALA A 286 2.75 -12.40 -0.29
CA ALA A 286 1.61 -13.06 -0.95
C ALA A 286 1.47 -12.65 -2.43
N MET A 287 1.89 -11.44 -2.79
CA MET A 287 1.92 -10.95 -4.16
C MET A 287 3.14 -10.04 -4.36
N LYS A 288 3.71 -10.08 -5.57
CA LYS A 288 4.84 -9.23 -5.99
C LYS A 288 4.68 -8.83 -7.46
N CYS A 289 4.75 -7.54 -7.75
CA CYS A 289 4.58 -6.99 -9.09
C CYS A 289 5.48 -5.78 -9.34
N GLY A 290 5.97 -5.59 -10.57
CA GLY A 290 6.70 -4.39 -11.00
C GLY A 290 8.20 -4.59 -11.30
N LEU A 291 8.92 -3.46 -11.42
CA LEU A 291 10.32 -3.32 -11.82
C LEU A 291 11.25 -3.26 -10.61
N PHE A 292 11.74 -4.42 -10.18
CA PHE A 292 12.60 -4.56 -8.99
C PHE A 292 14.06 -4.22 -9.27
N ALA A 293 14.51 -4.43 -10.49
CA ALA A 293 15.81 -4.01 -10.96
C ALA A 293 15.80 -3.79 -12.48
N ILE A 294 16.83 -3.12 -13.01
CA ILE A 294 17.03 -3.01 -14.45
C ILE A 294 17.08 -4.43 -15.05
N GLY A 295 16.21 -4.71 -16.02
CA GLY A 295 16.06 -6.05 -16.62
C GLY A 295 15.23 -7.06 -15.79
N ARG A 296 14.75 -6.70 -14.59
CA ARG A 296 13.93 -7.55 -13.72
C ARG A 296 12.54 -6.94 -13.53
N ASN A 297 11.64 -7.28 -14.45
CA ASN A 297 10.23 -6.93 -14.39
C ASN A 297 9.38 -8.16 -14.02
N VAL A 298 8.55 -8.05 -13.00
CA VAL A 298 7.55 -9.06 -12.63
C VAL A 298 6.19 -8.58 -13.13
N THR A 299 5.71 -9.20 -14.20
CA THR A 299 4.44 -8.84 -14.87
C THR A 299 3.30 -9.79 -14.54
N GLU A 300 3.57 -10.86 -13.80
CA GLU A 300 2.60 -11.87 -13.37
C GLU A 300 2.89 -12.32 -11.93
N TRP A 301 1.86 -12.78 -11.22
CA TRP A 301 1.93 -13.25 -9.84
C TRP A 301 1.10 -14.54 -9.64
N GLY A 302 1.12 -15.12 -8.43
CA GLY A 302 0.33 -16.33 -8.10
C GLY A 302 1.01 -17.66 -8.45
N GLY A 303 2.32 -17.65 -8.73
CA GLY A 303 3.11 -18.86 -8.99
C GLY A 303 2.60 -19.64 -10.20
N ARG A 304 1.95 -20.79 -9.95
CA ARG A 304 1.40 -21.65 -11.03
C ARG A 304 0.15 -21.07 -11.69
N ALA A 305 -0.61 -20.22 -11.00
CA ALA A 305 -1.86 -19.67 -11.53
C ALA A 305 -1.66 -18.51 -12.53
N GLN A 306 -0.46 -17.89 -12.54
CA GLN A 306 -0.04 -16.82 -13.45
C GLN A 306 -1.09 -15.74 -13.70
N HIS A 307 -1.37 -14.92 -12.68
CA HIS A 307 -2.25 -13.77 -12.78
C HIS A 307 -1.50 -12.54 -13.27
N PRO A 308 -2.04 -11.74 -14.21
CA PRO A 308 -1.37 -10.53 -14.66
C PRO A 308 -1.26 -9.52 -13.52
N CYS A 309 -0.11 -8.84 -13.45
CA CYS A 309 0.08 -7.73 -12.53
C CYS A 309 -0.75 -6.50 -12.95
N PRO A 310 -1.25 -5.72 -11.99
CA PRO A 310 -1.87 -4.44 -12.28
C PRO A 310 -0.85 -3.50 -12.94
N ARG A 311 -1.31 -2.73 -13.93
CA ARG A 311 -0.50 -1.77 -14.68
C ARG A 311 -0.85 -0.36 -14.22
N ASP A 312 0.12 0.56 -14.30
CA ASP A 312 -0.19 1.97 -14.14
C ASP A 312 -1.15 2.43 -15.25
N PRO A 313 -2.05 3.39 -14.96
CA PRO A 313 -2.87 4.02 -15.97
C PRO A 313 -1.98 4.71 -17.02
N THR A 314 -2.30 4.48 -18.28
CA THR A 314 -1.63 5.10 -19.45
C THR A 314 -2.22 6.45 -19.77
#